data_AF-A0A8H4IEC4-F1
#
_entry.id   AF-A0A8H4IEC4-F1
#
_cell.length_a   1.000
_cell.length_b   1.000
_cell.length_c   1.000
_cell.angle_alpha   90.00
_cell.angle_beta   90.00
_cell.angle_gamma   90.00
#
_symmetry.space_group_name_H-M   'P 1'
#
loop_
_entity.id
_entity.type
_entity.pdbx_description
1 polymer ?
#
loop_
_entity_poly.entity_id
_entity_poly.type
_entity_poly.pdbx_seq_one_letter_code
_entity_poly.pdbx_strand_id
1 'polypeptide(L)'
;MLAARAAHEEAITSLRQVKGLIWTIAMQPFLPSWAAKGDATVLGIPERTDDALLILSFSVYWRRGDDDKRVYASIRETIEKIDAFATANGTDHPFRYLNYCAQWQRPMEGYGEENLRFLTEVSRKYDPDGLFQKGCTGGFKLHPQT
;
A
#
# COMPACT_ATOMS: atom_id res chain seq x y z
N MET A 1 -7.41 -4.70 -14.31
CA MET A 1 -6.47 -5.85 -14.38
C MET A 1 -5.50 -5.78 -15.56
N LEU A 2 -5.95 -5.48 -16.79
CA LEU A 2 -5.05 -5.40 -17.97
C LEU A 2 -3.90 -4.39 -17.79
N ALA A 3 -4.17 -3.21 -17.21
CA ALA A 3 -3.15 -2.21 -16.93
C ALA A 3 -2.07 -2.71 -15.95
N ALA A 4 -2.46 -3.42 -14.88
CA ALA A 4 -1.52 -3.99 -13.92
C ALA A 4 -0.61 -5.05 -14.57
N ARG A 5 -1.19 -5.89 -15.44
CA ARG A 5 -0.41 -6.85 -16.23
C ARG A 5 0.55 -6.15 -17.18
N ALA A 6 0.09 -5.15 -17.93
CA ALA A 6 0.92 -4.42 -18.89
C ALA A 6 2.10 -3.70 -18.22
N ALA A 7 1.85 -3.00 -17.12
CA ALA A 7 2.90 -2.34 -16.35
C ALA A 7 3.92 -3.34 -15.78
N HIS A 8 3.46 -4.51 -15.34
CA HIS A 8 4.32 -5.60 -14.87
C HIS A 8 5.17 -6.22 -15.99
N GLU A 9 4.59 -6.48 -17.16
CA GLU A 9 5.32 -7.00 -18.32
C GLU A 9 6.41 -6.03 -18.80
N GLU A 10 6.10 -4.72 -18.80
CA GLU A 10 7.06 -3.66 -19.09
C GLU A 10 8.22 -3.67 -18.08
N ALA A 11 7.90 -3.74 -16.78
CA ALA A 11 8.87 -3.75 -15.70
C ALA A 11 9.78 -4.99 -15.73
N ILE A 12 9.21 -6.19 -15.90
CA ILE A 12 10.01 -7.42 -16.06
C ILE A 12 10.93 -7.30 -17.28
N THR A 13 10.43 -6.73 -18.38
CA THR A 13 11.23 -6.56 -19.60
C THR A 13 12.41 -5.60 -19.37
N SER A 14 12.20 -4.51 -18.63
CA SER A 14 13.27 -3.56 -18.30
C SER A 14 14.31 -4.14 -17.34
N LEU A 15 13.95 -5.17 -16.57
CA LEU A 15 14.81 -5.84 -15.59
C LEU A 15 15.38 -7.18 -16.05
N ARG A 16 15.31 -7.54 -17.34
CA ARG A 16 15.81 -8.83 -17.87
C ARG A 16 17.26 -9.18 -17.51
N GLN A 17 18.09 -8.17 -17.26
CA GLN A 17 19.50 -8.33 -16.90
C GLN A 17 19.71 -8.60 -15.40
N VAL A 18 18.69 -8.40 -14.57
CA VAL A 18 18.76 -8.65 -13.12
C VAL A 18 18.79 -10.15 -12.88
N LYS A 19 19.89 -10.61 -12.29
CA LYS A 19 20.12 -12.05 -12.11
C LYS A 19 19.19 -12.62 -11.04
N GLY A 20 18.46 -13.67 -11.41
CA GLY A 20 17.56 -14.38 -10.50
C GLY A 20 16.30 -13.58 -10.16
N LEU A 21 15.89 -12.65 -11.03
CA LEU A 21 14.66 -11.89 -10.86
C LEU A 21 13.44 -12.83 -10.88
N ILE A 22 12.63 -12.77 -9.83
CA ILE A 22 11.29 -13.34 -9.76
C ILE A 22 10.37 -12.21 -9.31
N TRP A 23 9.36 -11.88 -10.13
CA TRP A 23 8.36 -10.86 -9.78
C TRP A 23 6.97 -11.44 -9.93
N THR A 24 6.30 -11.66 -8.81
CA THR A 24 4.92 -12.19 -8.75
C THR A 24 3.94 -11.09 -8.37
N ILE A 25 2.78 -11.08 -9.03
CA ILE A 25 1.63 -10.28 -8.62
C ILE A 25 0.65 -11.20 -7.91
N ALA A 26 0.34 -10.89 -6.65
CA ALA A 26 -0.81 -11.44 -5.96
C ALA A 26 -2.00 -10.48 -6.13
N MET A 27 -3.11 -11.00 -6.63
CA MET A 27 -4.36 -10.26 -6.79
C MET A 27 -5.36 -10.81 -5.77
N GLN A 28 -5.76 -9.98 -4.81
CA GLN A 28 -6.60 -10.40 -3.69
C GLN A 28 -7.91 -9.62 -3.72
N PRO A 29 -9.05 -10.26 -4.03
CA PRO A 29 -10.33 -9.60 -3.93
C PRO A 29 -10.59 -9.23 -2.47
N PHE A 30 -11.16 -8.05 -2.25
CA PHE A 30 -11.44 -7.52 -0.93
C PHE A 30 -12.79 -6.81 -0.94
N LEU A 31 -13.79 -7.43 -0.31
CA LEU A 31 -15.12 -6.84 -0.22
C LEU A 31 -15.18 -5.84 0.95
N PRO A 32 -15.87 -4.69 0.81
CA PRO A 32 -16.07 -3.75 1.91
C PRO A 32 -16.65 -4.42 3.17
N SER A 33 -17.57 -5.38 3.00
CA SER A 33 -18.14 -6.17 4.09
C SER A 33 -17.13 -7.02 4.87
N TRP A 34 -15.94 -7.29 4.32
CA TRP A 34 -14.87 -7.98 5.04
C TRP A 34 -14.10 -7.04 5.97
N ALA A 35 -14.13 -5.74 5.71
CA ALA A 35 -13.51 -4.71 6.54
C ALA A 35 -14.31 -4.39 7.81
N ALA A 36 -15.64 -4.57 7.74
CA ALA A 36 -16.58 -4.34 8.83
C ALA A 36 -17.49 -5.56 8.99
N LYS A 37 -17.19 -6.42 9.97
CA LYS A 37 -18.04 -7.58 10.33
C LYS A 37 -19.27 -7.16 11.16
N GLY A 38 -19.96 -6.10 10.75
CA GLY A 38 -21.10 -5.52 11.46
C GLY A 38 -20.75 -4.42 12.48
N ASP A 39 -19.48 -4.16 12.72
CA ASP A 39 -18.99 -3.07 13.57
C ASP A 39 -18.28 -1.99 12.76
N ALA A 40 -18.22 -0.78 13.31
CA ALA A 40 -17.45 0.33 12.72
C ALA A 40 -15.95 -0.03 12.61
N THR A 41 -15.34 0.36 11.50
CA THR A 41 -13.94 0.06 11.19
C THR A 41 -13.15 1.33 10.91
N VAL A 42 -11.94 1.43 11.45
CA VAL A 42 -11.05 2.58 11.22
C VAL A 42 -10.43 2.59 9.81
N LEU A 43 -10.69 1.55 9.01
CA LEU A 43 -10.17 1.45 7.64
C LEU A 43 -10.88 2.40 6.68
N GLY A 44 -12.07 2.89 7.02
CA GLY A 44 -12.82 3.87 6.23
C GLY A 44 -13.26 3.37 4.85
N ILE A 45 -13.37 2.05 4.66
CA ILE A 45 -13.72 1.43 3.37
C ILE A 45 -15.24 1.35 3.19
N PRO A 46 -16.02 0.76 4.13
CA PRO A 46 -17.47 0.61 3.94
C PRO A 46 -18.20 1.95 3.79
N GLU A 47 -17.66 3.04 4.33
CA GLU A 47 -18.24 4.38 4.23
C GLU A 47 -17.96 5.05 2.87
N ARG A 48 -17.02 4.50 2.08
CA ARG A 48 -16.57 5.09 0.80
C ARG A 48 -17.06 4.34 -0.42
N THR A 49 -17.27 3.04 -0.32
CA THR A 49 -17.65 2.22 -1.48
C THR A 49 -18.33 0.92 -1.06
N ASP A 50 -19.31 0.51 -1.87
CA ASP A 50 -19.91 -0.83 -1.84
C ASP A 50 -19.25 -1.78 -2.84
N ASP A 51 -18.37 -1.27 -3.71
CA ASP A 51 -17.73 -2.05 -4.77
C ASP A 51 -16.60 -2.93 -4.22
N ALA A 52 -16.42 -4.09 -4.86
CA ALA A 52 -15.30 -4.96 -4.56
C ALA A 52 -13.97 -4.27 -4.90
N LEU A 53 -13.06 -4.20 -3.92
CA LEU A 53 -11.70 -3.75 -4.13
C LEU A 53 -10.81 -4.92 -4.57
N LEU A 54 -9.70 -4.59 -5.23
CA LEU A 54 -8.65 -5.54 -5.57
C LEU A 54 -7.32 -5.07 -4.98
N ILE A 55 -6.81 -5.78 -3.99
CA ILE A 55 -5.48 -5.53 -3.45
C ILE A 55 -4.46 -6.17 -4.40
N LEU A 56 -3.59 -5.34 -4.97
CA LEU A 56 -2.44 -5.77 -5.76
C LEU A 56 -1.21 -5.76 -4.86
N SER A 57 -0.59 -6.92 -4.69
CA SER A 57 0.66 -7.07 -3.92
C SER A 57 1.76 -7.61 -4.81
N PHE A 58 2.94 -7.01 -4.74
CA PHE A 58 4.11 -7.39 -5.50
C PHE A 58 5.14 -8.08 -4.61
N SER A 59 5.47 -9.32 -4.95
CA SER A 59 6.58 -10.05 -4.35
C SER A 59 7.71 -10.12 -5.36
N VAL A 60 8.83 -9.46 -5.05
CA VAL A 60 9.97 -9.35 -5.96
C VAL A 60 11.22 -9.86 -5.27
N TYR A 61 11.93 -10.77 -5.94
CA TYR A 61 13.16 -11.38 -5.47
C TYR A 61 14.24 -11.22 -6.54
N TRP A 62 15.46 -10.96 -6.11
CA TRP A 62 16.64 -10.88 -6.98
C TRP A 62 17.89 -11.28 -6.20
N ARG A 63 18.98 -11.59 -6.90
CA ARG A 63 20.15 -12.24 -6.28
C ARG A 63 21.21 -11.28 -5.75
N ARG A 64 21.38 -10.10 -6.36
CA ARG A 64 22.51 -9.20 -6.09
C ARG A 64 22.05 -7.89 -5.48
N GLY A 65 22.65 -7.51 -4.34
CA GLY A 65 22.39 -6.21 -3.71
C GLY A 65 22.69 -5.00 -4.61
N ASP A 66 23.62 -5.16 -5.56
CA ASP A 66 23.97 -4.12 -6.54
C ASP A 66 22.75 -3.69 -7.40
N ASP A 67 21.76 -4.56 -7.55
CA ASP A 67 20.55 -4.30 -8.33
C ASP A 67 19.43 -3.62 -7.50
N ASP A 68 19.57 -3.50 -6.17
CA ASP A 68 18.51 -3.05 -5.24
C ASP A 68 17.86 -1.74 -5.71
N LYS A 69 18.68 -0.71 -5.96
CA LYS A 69 18.19 0.62 -6.35
C LYS A 69 17.36 0.56 -7.63
N ARG A 70 17.81 -0.25 -8.61
CA ARG A 70 17.14 -0.40 -9.90
C ARG A 70 15.82 -1.15 -9.75
N VAL A 71 15.82 -2.23 -8.97
CA VAL A 71 14.62 -3.04 -8.72
C VAL A 71 13.58 -2.24 -7.94
N TYR A 72 13.96 -1.57 -6.86
CA TYR A 72 13.03 -0.72 -6.09
C TYR A 72 12.45 0.42 -6.91
N ALA A 73 13.26 1.10 -7.74
CA ALA A 73 12.77 2.14 -8.64
C ALA A 73 11.71 1.59 -9.61
N SER A 74 11.97 0.41 -10.20
CA SER A 74 11.03 -0.23 -11.12
C SER A 74 9.73 -0.67 -10.43
N ILE A 75 9.81 -1.19 -9.19
CA ILE A 75 8.63 -1.52 -8.38
C ILE A 75 7.78 -0.28 -8.14
N ARG A 76 8.41 0.82 -7.70
CA ARG A 76 7.73 2.09 -7.44
C ARG A 76 7.06 2.63 -8.70
N GLU A 77 7.78 2.71 -9.81
CA GLU A 77 7.24 3.19 -11.10
C GLU A 77 6.05 2.33 -11.56
N THR A 78 6.12 1.01 -11.38
CA THR A 78 5.03 0.10 -11.73
C THR A 78 3.78 0.38 -10.91
N ILE A 79 3.92 0.57 -9.59
CA ILE A 79 2.80 0.93 -8.71
C ILE A 79 2.22 2.30 -9.11
N GLU A 80 3.07 3.30 -9.31
CA GLU A 80 2.63 4.66 -9.68
C GLU A 80 1.91 4.68 -11.04
N LYS A 81 2.35 3.88 -12.02
CA LYS A 81 1.65 3.71 -13.32
C LYS A 81 0.26 3.09 -13.14
N ILE A 82 0.13 2.09 -12.26
CA ILE A 82 -1.14 1.42 -11.98
C ILE A 82 -2.09 2.37 -11.25
N ASP A 83 -1.60 3.09 -10.26
CA ASP A 83 -2.37 4.09 -9.52
C ASP A 83 -2.86 5.21 -10.47
N ALA A 84 -1.98 5.74 -11.31
CA ALA A 84 -2.34 6.76 -12.31
C ALA A 84 -3.40 6.24 -13.30
N PHE A 85 -3.29 4.99 -13.76
CA PHE A 85 -4.30 4.38 -14.62
C PHE A 85 -5.64 4.25 -13.89
N ALA A 86 -5.64 3.78 -12.63
CA ALA A 86 -6.86 3.62 -11.86
C ALA A 86 -7.57 4.97 -11.66
N THR A 87 -6.82 6.02 -11.31
CA THR A 87 -7.34 7.38 -11.15
C THR A 87 -7.90 7.93 -12.45
N ALA A 88 -7.19 7.76 -13.58
CA ALA A 88 -7.68 8.22 -14.89
C ALA A 88 -8.99 7.53 -15.32
N ASN A 89 -9.29 6.35 -14.77
CA ASN A 89 -10.51 5.59 -15.07
C ASN A 89 -11.57 5.66 -13.94
N GLY A 90 -11.33 6.45 -12.88
CA GLY A 90 -12.24 6.54 -11.72
C GLY A 90 -12.44 5.22 -10.99
N THR A 91 -11.44 4.34 -11.01
CA THR A 91 -11.44 3.02 -10.34
C THR A 91 -10.41 2.95 -9.22
N ASP A 92 -9.79 4.07 -8.87
CA ASP A 92 -8.87 4.16 -7.75
C ASP A 92 -9.61 4.20 -6.41
N HIS A 93 -8.91 3.74 -5.38
CA HIS A 93 -9.36 3.86 -4.00
C HIS A 93 -8.15 4.25 -3.14
N PRO A 94 -8.28 5.16 -2.16
CA PRO A 94 -7.14 5.64 -1.37
C PRO A 94 -6.62 4.58 -0.37
N PHE A 95 -7.43 3.57 -0.07
CA PHE A 95 -7.01 2.47 0.80
C PHE A 95 -5.75 1.79 0.28
N ARG A 96 -4.79 1.58 1.18
CA ARG A 96 -3.61 0.74 0.96
C ARG A 96 -3.51 -0.24 2.12
N TYR A 97 -3.32 -1.51 1.79
CA TYR A 97 -3.21 -2.55 2.83
C TYR A 97 -1.86 -2.44 3.53
N LEU A 98 -1.87 -1.85 4.73
CA LEU A 98 -0.69 -1.44 5.50
C LEU A 98 0.40 -2.53 5.59
N ASN A 99 0.01 -3.79 5.75
CA ASN A 99 0.94 -4.91 5.91
C ASN A 99 1.82 -5.18 4.67
N TYR A 100 1.41 -4.73 3.48
CA TYR A 100 2.16 -4.92 2.22
C TYR A 100 2.63 -3.60 1.61
N CYS A 101 2.50 -2.49 2.34
CA CYS A 101 2.93 -1.20 1.84
C CYS A 101 4.45 -1.07 1.89
N ALA A 102 5.01 -0.59 0.79
CA ALA A 102 6.41 -0.20 0.74
C ALA A 102 6.63 1.16 1.43
N GLN A 103 7.88 1.46 1.79
CA GLN A 103 8.23 2.60 2.65
C GLN A 103 7.77 3.97 2.12
N TRP A 104 7.65 4.13 0.80
CA TRP A 104 7.22 5.39 0.17
C TRP A 104 5.70 5.57 0.12
N GLN A 105 4.94 4.49 0.33
CA GLN A 105 3.48 4.55 0.32
C GLN A 105 2.97 5.17 1.62
N ARG A 106 1.74 5.70 1.57
CA ARG A 106 1.12 6.42 2.69
C ARG A 106 -0.20 5.77 3.11
N PRO A 107 -0.17 4.56 3.69
CA PRO A 107 -1.41 3.82 4.00
C PRO A 107 -2.34 4.53 4.97
N MET A 108 -1.78 5.31 5.90
CA MET A 108 -2.56 6.06 6.88
C MET A 108 -3.50 7.06 6.21
N GLU A 109 -3.08 7.74 5.14
CA GLU A 109 -3.92 8.69 4.41
C GLU A 109 -5.19 8.03 3.84
N GLY A 110 -5.14 6.73 3.54
CA GLY A 110 -6.26 5.95 3.04
C GLY A 110 -7.40 5.73 4.05
N TYR A 111 -7.15 5.92 5.34
CA TYR A 111 -8.16 5.66 6.39
C TYR A 111 -9.16 6.81 6.53
N GLY A 112 -8.81 7.99 6.02
CA GLY A 112 -9.59 9.22 6.16
C GLY A 112 -9.25 10.02 7.42
N GLU A 113 -9.48 11.32 7.35
CA GLU A 113 -9.08 12.28 8.40
C GLU A 113 -9.72 11.99 9.75
N GLU A 114 -10.99 11.61 9.77
CA GLU A 114 -11.71 11.28 11.01
C GLU A 114 -11.13 10.06 11.71
N ASN A 115 -10.87 8.98 10.97
CA ASN A 115 -10.26 7.77 11.53
C ASN A 115 -8.82 8.02 11.99
N LEU A 116 -8.05 8.83 11.26
CA LEU A 116 -6.71 9.22 11.69
C LEU A 116 -6.71 10.09 12.95
N ARG A 117 -7.67 11.01 13.07
CA ARG A 117 -7.87 11.81 14.28
C ARG A 117 -8.20 10.90 15.47
N PHE A 118 -9.16 9.98 15.29
CA PHE A 118 -9.52 9.01 16.31
C PHE A 118 -8.33 8.16 16.75
N LEU A 119 -7.57 7.58 15.81
CA LEU A 119 -6.36 6.80 16.11
C LEU A 119 -5.30 7.64 16.84
N THR A 120 -5.15 8.90 16.47
CA THR A 120 -4.25 9.84 17.14
C THR A 120 -4.66 10.09 18.59
N GLU A 121 -5.95 10.33 18.85
CA GLU A 121 -6.48 10.53 20.19
C GLU A 121 -6.31 9.28 21.06
N VAL A 122 -6.60 8.10 20.50
CA VAL A 122 -6.36 6.80 21.15
C VAL A 122 -4.88 6.62 21.46
N SER A 123 -3.98 6.92 20.52
CA SER A 123 -2.53 6.83 20.75
C SER A 123 -2.10 7.72 21.91
N ARG A 124 -2.58 8.96 22.00
CA ARG A 124 -2.23 9.88 23.10
C ARG A 124 -2.80 9.44 24.44
N LYS A 125 -3.97 8.81 24.45
CA LYS A 125 -4.61 8.33 25.67
C LYS A 125 -3.87 7.14 26.29
N TYR A 126 -3.39 6.21 25.47
CA TYR A 126 -2.81 4.95 25.94
C TYR A 126 -1.28 4.86 25.82
N ASP A 127 -0.66 5.69 24.99
CA ASP A 127 0.79 5.85 24.85
C ASP A 127 1.15 7.35 24.89
N PRO A 128 0.96 8.02 26.05
CA PRO A 128 1.17 9.47 26.17
C PRO A 128 2.61 9.90 25.89
N ASP A 129 3.58 9.03 26.18
CA ASP A 129 5.00 9.28 25.89
C ASP A 129 5.34 9.05 24.40
N GLY A 130 4.46 8.37 23.67
CA GLY A 130 4.58 8.10 22.24
C GLY A 130 5.68 7.09 21.92
N LEU A 131 5.89 6.08 22.76
CA LEU A 131 6.89 5.03 22.56
C LEU A 131 6.75 4.38 21.17
N PHE A 132 5.53 4.08 20.73
CA PHE A 132 5.31 3.44 19.42
C PHE A 132 5.41 4.42 18.24
N GLN A 133 5.15 5.70 18.49
CA GLN A 133 5.28 6.74 17.47
C GLN A 133 6.74 7.19 17.27
N LYS A 134 7.55 7.25 18.34
CA LYS A 134 8.90 7.82 18.34
C LYS A 134 10.01 6.80 18.60
N GLY A 135 9.78 5.82 19.47
CA GLY A 135 10.79 4.87 19.94
C GLY A 135 10.96 3.65 19.04
N CYS A 136 9.94 3.26 18.26
CA CYS A 136 10.04 2.15 17.33
C CYS A 136 10.58 2.62 15.96
N THR A 137 11.73 2.11 15.54
CA THR A 137 12.23 2.22 14.16
C THR A 137 11.34 1.44 13.20
N GLY A 138 10.84 2.10 12.16
CA GLY A 138 9.98 1.51 11.13
C GLY A 138 8.48 1.58 11.43
N GLY A 139 7.70 0.91 10.58
CA GLY A 139 6.24 0.98 10.56
C GLY A 139 5.73 2.35 10.11
N PHE A 140 4.45 2.40 9.72
CA PHE A 140 3.80 3.66 9.37
C PHE A 140 3.30 4.33 10.65
N LYS A 141 3.69 5.60 10.86
CA LYS A 141 3.28 6.38 12.03
C LYS A 141 1.98 7.12 11.75
N LEU A 142 1.23 7.43 12.81
CA LEU A 142 -0.02 8.20 12.70
C LEU A 142 0.24 9.68 12.37
N HIS A 143 1.48 10.12 12.58
CA HIS A 143 1.95 11.45 12.22
C HIS A 143 2.93 11.33 11.04
N PRO A 144 2.83 12.19 10.01
CA PRO A 144 3.94 12.39 9.10
C PRO A 144 5.17 12.76 9.93
N GLN A 145 6.28 12.05 9.75
CA GLN A 145 7.55 12.46 10.32
C GLN A 145 7.95 13.77 9.62
N THR A 146 7.82 14.89 10.34
CA THR A 146 8.45 16.17 9.98
C THR A 146 9.95 16.08 10.16
#